data_AF-A0A928ATC7-F1
#
_entry.id   AF-A0A928ATC7-F1
#
_cell.length_a   1.000
_cell.length_b   1.000
_cell.length_c   1.000
_cell.angle_alpha   90.00
_cell.angle_beta   90.00
_cell.angle_gamma   90.00
#
_symmetry.space_group_name_H-M   'P 1'
#
loop_
_entity.id
_entity.type
_entity.pdbx_description
1 polymer ?
#
loop_
_entity_poly.entity_id
_entity_poly.type
_entity_poly.pdbx_seq_one_letter_code
_entity_poly.pdbx_strand_id
1 'polypeptide(L)'
;MRINPEYKVREIAGENVVILQGEYGADMTRIITLNESALLLWNELLGREFTAKDAADVLIKSYAVEAATALRDAQLWIDKLSECKLLD
;
A
#
# COMPACT_ATOMS: atom_id res chain seq x y z
N MET A 1 -7.76 8.42 5.63
CA MET A 1 -7.65 7.62 4.39
C MET A 1 -7.71 6.16 4.78
N ARG A 2 -8.25 5.31 3.91
CA ARG A 2 -8.38 3.87 4.18
C ARG A 2 -8.08 3.08 2.91
N ILE A 3 -7.43 1.92 3.05
CA ILE A 3 -7.24 1.02 1.90
C ILE A 3 -8.60 0.41 1.53
N ASN A 4 -9.00 0.48 0.26
CA ASN A 4 -10.24 -0.13 -0.18
C ASN A 4 -10.15 -1.67 -0.01
N PRO A 5 -11.02 -2.27 0.84
CA PRO A 5 -10.97 -3.70 1.16
C PRO A 5 -11.30 -4.63 -0.03
N GLU A 6 -11.81 -4.09 -1.13
CA GLU A 6 -12.03 -4.84 -2.36
C GLU A 6 -10.72 -5.31 -3.00
N TYR A 7 -9.62 -4.57 -2.78
CA TYR A 7 -8.30 -4.94 -3.29
C TYR A 7 -7.61 -5.96 -2.37
N LYS A 8 -7.12 -7.04 -2.97
CA LYS A 8 -6.41 -8.11 -2.26
C LYS A 8 -5.00 -8.26 -2.79
N VAL A 9 -4.05 -8.38 -1.87
CA VAL A 9 -2.69 -8.80 -2.17
C VAL A 9 -2.68 -10.29 -2.45
N ARG A 10 -1.95 -10.70 -3.49
CA ARG A 10 -1.71 -12.09 -3.86
C ARG A 10 -0.22 -12.31 -4.01
N GLU A 11 0.29 -13.42 -3.51
CA GLU A 11 1.68 -13.81 -3.75
C GLU A 11 1.79 -14.55 -5.08
N ILE A 12 2.66 -14.09 -5.97
CA ILE A 12 2.98 -14.73 -7.25
C ILE A 12 4.50 -14.79 -7.38
N ALA A 13 5.07 -16.00 -7.48
CA ALA A 13 6.51 -16.21 -7.61
C ALA A 13 7.37 -15.55 -6.51
N GLY A 14 6.84 -15.43 -5.28
CA GLY A 14 7.51 -14.76 -4.16
C GLY A 14 7.36 -13.23 -4.15
N GLU A 15 6.67 -12.66 -5.14
CA GLU A 15 6.34 -11.24 -5.18
C GLU A 15 4.90 -11.00 -4.70
N ASN A 16 4.72 -9.94 -3.93
CA ASN A 16 3.41 -9.55 -3.43
C ASN A 16 2.76 -8.58 -4.41
N VAL A 17 1.65 -8.96 -5.02
CA VAL A 17 1.00 -8.15 -6.06
C VAL A 17 -0.46 -7.84 -5.75
N VAL A 18 -0.87 -6.61 -6.03
CA VAL A 18 -2.26 -6.17 -6.01
C VAL A 18 -2.77 -6.11 -7.46
N ILE A 19 -3.87 -6.80 -7.73
CA ILE A 19 -4.47 -6.86 -9.06
C ILE A 19 -5.68 -5.93 -9.08
N LEU A 20 -5.61 -4.88 -9.89
CA LEU A 20 -6.76 -4.05 -10.25
C LEU A 20 -7.37 -4.63 -11.53
N GLN A 21 -8.53 -5.27 -11.39
CA GLN A 21 -9.34 -5.64 -12.55
C GLN A 21 -10.06 -4.39 -13.04
N GLY A 22 -9.82 -4.02 -14.30
CA GLY A 22 -10.64 -3.03 -14.98
C GLY A 22 -12.04 -3.57 -15.26
N GLU A 23 -13.04 -2.69 -15.32
CA GLU A 23 -14.36 -3.08 -15.79
C GLU A 23 -14.33 -3.45 -17.29
N TYR A 24 -15.24 -4.33 -17.67
CA TYR A 24 -15.28 -5.02 -18.97
C TYR A 24 -15.06 -4.12 -20.20
N GLY A 25 -14.16 -4.54 -21.09
CA GLY A 25 -14.21 -4.19 -22.53
C GLY A 25 -12.93 -3.63 -23.14
N ALA A 26 -12.10 -2.92 -22.37
CA ALA A 26 -10.82 -2.38 -22.85
C ALA A 26 -9.82 -2.00 -21.74
N ASP A 27 -10.16 -2.22 -20.47
CA ASP A 27 -9.38 -1.72 -19.35
C ASP A 27 -8.28 -2.70 -18.96
N MET A 28 -7.03 -2.26 -19.16
CA MET A 28 -5.83 -3.03 -18.86
C MET A 28 -5.80 -3.43 -17.39
N THR A 29 -5.63 -4.73 -17.11
CA THR A 29 -5.31 -5.21 -15.75
C THR A 29 -4.06 -4.52 -15.25
N ARG A 30 -4.17 -3.71 -14.20
CA ARG A 30 -3.01 -3.10 -13.56
C ARG A 30 -2.56 -3.99 -12.42
N ILE A 31 -1.28 -4.37 -12.47
CA ILE A 31 -0.63 -5.16 -11.43
C ILE A 31 0.33 -4.21 -10.71
N ILE A 32 0.18 -4.08 -9.40
CA ILE A 32 1.07 -3.30 -8.56
C ILE A 32 1.84 -4.27 -7.69
N THR A 33 3.16 -4.28 -7.84
CA THR A 33 4.04 -5.06 -6.98
C THR A 33 4.36 -4.27 -5.72
N LEU A 34 4.15 -4.88 -4.57
CA LEU A 34 4.51 -4.38 -3.25
C LEU A 34 5.84 -5.01 -2.86
N ASN A 35 6.80 -4.16 -2.49
CA ASN A 35 7.99 -4.61 -1.78
C ASN A 35 7.63 -4.97 -0.32
N GLU A 36 8.58 -5.56 0.41
CA GLU A 36 8.34 -6.06 1.78
C GLU A 36 7.82 -4.98 2.73
N SER A 37 8.35 -3.75 2.65
CA SER A 37 7.89 -2.65 3.50
C SER A 37 6.49 -2.15 3.15
N ALA A 38 6.15 -2.08 1.85
CA ALA A 38 4.80 -1.72 1.42
C ALA A 38 3.77 -2.82 1.75
N LEU A 39 4.16 -4.10 1.69
CA LEU A 39 3.32 -5.22 2.14
C LEU A 39 3.03 -5.12 3.64
N LEU A 40 4.06 -4.83 4.43
CA LEU A 40 3.93 -4.67 5.88
C LEU A 40 2.95 -3.54 6.21
N LEU A 41 3.12 -2.38 5.57
CA LEU A 41 2.19 -1.25 5.69
C LEU A 41 0.77 -1.63 5.30
N TRP A 42 0.61 -2.31 4.15
CA TRP A 42 -0.69 -2.76 3.68
C TRP A 42 -1.38 -3.64 4.73
N ASN A 43 -0.69 -4.67 5.22
CA ASN A 43 -1.28 -5.62 6.18
C ASN A 43 -1.63 -4.95 7.52
N GLU A 44 -0.80 -4.05 8.03
CA GLU A 44 -1.06 -3.35 9.30
C GLU A 44 -2.17 -2.31 9.19
N LEU A 45 -2.38 -1.72 8.02
CA LEU A 45 -3.32 -0.61 7.82
C LEU A 45 -4.62 -1.03 7.12
N LEU A 46 -4.68 -2.24 6.57
CA LEU A 46 -5.88 -2.78 5.92
C LEU A 46 -7.05 -2.86 6.92
N GLY A 47 -8.23 -2.43 6.49
CA GLY A 47 -9.46 -2.52 7.29
C GLY A 47 -9.61 -1.44 8.37
N ARG A 48 -8.69 -0.49 8.48
CA ARG A 48 -8.81 0.68 9.36
C ARG A 48 -8.48 1.98 8.65
N GLU A 49 -8.97 3.08 9.20
CA GLU A 49 -8.50 4.41 8.81
C GLU A 49 -7.11 4.66 9.40
N PHE A 50 -6.26 5.32 8.62
CA PHE A 50 -4.92 5.66 9.04
C PHE A 50 -4.50 7.03 8.50
N THR A 51 -3.41 7.56 9.05
CA THR A 51 -2.74 8.77 8.59
C THR A 51 -1.32 8.45 8.13
N ALA A 52 -0.67 9.41 7.46
CA ALA A 52 0.74 9.28 7.11
C ALA A 52 1.64 9.06 8.33
N LYS A 53 1.23 9.58 9.51
CA LYS A 53 1.93 9.37 10.77
C LYS A 53 1.79 7.93 11.27
N ASP A 54 0.61 7.32 11.15
CA ASP A 54 0.42 5.90 11.52
C ASP A 54 1.26 4.98 10.65
N ALA A 55 1.30 5.22 9.33
CA ALA A 55 2.16 4.49 8.42
C ALA A 55 3.65 4.70 8.75
N ALA A 56 4.06 5.92 9.07
CA ALA A 56 5.43 6.21 9.50
C ALA A 56 5.78 5.48 10.81
N ASP A 57 4.88 5.43 11.79
CA ASP A 57 5.10 4.74 13.07
C ASP A 57 5.33 3.24 12.86
N VAL A 58 4.57 2.62 11.96
CA VAL A 58 4.76 1.22 11.54
C VAL A 58 6.15 1.01 10.94
N LEU A 59 6.60 1.90 10.05
CA LEU A 59 7.95 1.81 9.47
C LEU A 59 9.06 1.98 10.52
N ILE A 60 8.91 2.94 11.44
CA ILE A 60 9.87 3.17 12.53
C ILE A 60 9.94 1.93 13.43
N LYS A 61 8.78 1.35 13.78
CA LYS A 61 8.71 0.19 14.66
C LYS A 61 9.33 -1.07 14.05
N SER A 62 9.14 -1.29 12.75
CA SER A 62 9.65 -2.48 12.07
C SER A 62 11.08 -2.35 11.56
N TYR A 63 11.49 -1.17 11.11
CA TYR A 63 12.78 -0.95 10.45
C TYR A 63 13.74 -0.03 11.23
N ALA A 64 13.33 0.51 12.37
CA ALA A 64 14.12 1.43 13.20
C ALA A 64 14.71 2.62 12.42
N VAL A 65 13.95 3.11 11.43
CA VAL A 65 14.32 4.26 10.60
C VAL A 65 14.01 5.58 11.30
N GLU A 66 14.68 6.65 10.88
CA GLU A 66 14.40 7.99 11.41
C GLU A 66 12.98 8.46 11.06
N ALA A 67 12.36 9.21 11.98
CA ALA A 67 10.98 9.67 11.79
C ALA A 67 10.77 10.51 10.53
N ALA A 68 11.76 11.33 10.16
CA ALA A 68 11.69 12.15 8.94
C ALA A 68 11.69 11.27 7.67
N THR A 69 12.52 10.23 7.64
CA THR A 69 12.61 9.27 6.53
C THR A 69 11.34 8.43 6.45
N ALA A 70 10.90 7.86 7.58
CA ALA A 70 9.68 7.08 7.66
C ALA A 70 8.44 7.86 7.19
N LEU A 71 8.35 9.14 7.56
CA LEU A 71 7.23 9.98 7.16
C LEU A 71 7.26 10.31 5.67
N ARG A 72 8.46 10.52 5.11
CA ARG A 72 8.64 10.70 3.66
C ARG A 72 8.26 9.45 2.89
N ASP A 73 8.72 8.28 3.33
CA ASP A 73 8.41 6.99 2.67
C ASP A 73 6.93 6.64 2.80
N ALA A 74 6.34 6.84 3.97
CA ALA A 74 4.90 6.68 4.19
C ALA A 74 4.08 7.59 3.27
N GLN A 75 4.52 8.85 3.10
CA GLN A 75 3.85 9.79 2.22
C GLN A 75 3.95 9.38 0.75
N LEU A 76 5.13 8.92 0.30
CA LEU A 76 5.33 8.39 -1.06
C LEU A 76 4.47 7.16 -1.33
N TRP A 77 4.37 6.25 -0.35
CA TRP A 77 3.52 5.08 -0.44
C TRP A 77 2.03 5.46 -0.55
N ILE A 78 1.56 6.38 0.29
CA ILE A 78 0.19 6.90 0.24
C ILE A 78 -0.10 7.55 -1.12
N ASP A 79 0.82 8.37 -1.63
CA ASP A 79 0.68 9.04 -2.92
C ASP A 79 0.52 8.02 -4.05
N LYS A 80 1.36 6.98 -4.06
CA LYS A 80 1.26 5.87 -5.04
C LYS A 80 -0.07 5.13 -4.95
N LEU A 81 -0.57 4.87 -3.74
CA LEU A 81 -1.88 4.24 -3.56
C LEU A 81 -3.02 5.13 -4.05
N SER A 82 -2.93 6.45 -3.81
CA SER A 82 -3.89 7.45 -4.27
C SER A 82 -3.90 7.56 -5.81
N GLU A 83 -2.73 7.64 -6.44
CA GLU A 83 -2.58 7.62 -7.91
C GLU A 83 -3.20 6.36 -8.53
N CYS A 84 -3.09 5.23 -7.84
CA CYS A 84 -3.65 3.96 -8.26
C CYS A 84 -5.12 3.76 -7.88
N LYS A 85 -5.77 4.74 -7.23
CA LYS A 85 -7.15 4.69 -6.73
C LYS A 85 -7.43 3.50 -5.79
N LEU A 86 -6.42 3.14 -4.99
CA LEU A 86 -6.51 2.07 -3.99
C LEU A 86 -6.99 2.55 -2.62
N LEU A 87 -7.08 3.86 -2.43
CA LEU A 87 -7.54 4.50 -1.20
C LEU A 87 -8.98 5.00 -1.36
N ASP A 88 -9.71 4.89 -0.25
CA ASP A 88 -11.03 5.45 0.03
C ASP A 88 -10.87 6.66 1.00
#